data_AF-A0A6M2A362-F1
#
_entry.id   AF-A0A6M2A362-F1
#
_cell.length_a   1.000
_cell.length_b   1.000
_cell.length_c   1.000
_cell.angle_alpha   90.00
_cell.angle_beta   90.00
_cell.angle_gamma   90.00
#
_symmetry.space_group_name_H-M   'P 1'
#
loop_
_entity.id
_entity.type
_entity.pdbx_description
1 polymer ?
#
loop_
_entity_poly.entity_id
_entity_poly.type
_entity_poly.pdbx_seq_one_letter_code
_entity_poly.pdbx_strand_id
1 'polypeptide(L)'
;MRYALLILLFLFSSCARRAEDPVITQMRTRGMQTRSFVGHDAKTVTKEIIGVLQDQGYMVKNVSGDVGLLTAEKDTNIEKFASKFWSSLVSGRQARWKKHSVIELTTNITEETGKTKVRINYLIRIFDNLGRIVDVHQVLEEEVYTDFFNKIQKGLLAKQS
;
A
#
# COMPACT_ATOMS: atom_id res chain seq x y z
N MET A 1 -39.90 -30.53 37.54
CA MET A 1 -38.93 -31.17 36.62
C MET A 1 -39.20 -30.94 35.12
N ARG A 2 -40.40 -30.54 34.68
CA ARG A 2 -40.70 -30.27 33.25
C ARG A 2 -40.02 -29.01 32.66
N TYR A 3 -39.78 -27.97 33.46
CA TYR A 3 -39.21 -26.70 32.98
C TYR A 3 -37.67 -26.67 32.93
N ALA A 4 -36.99 -27.63 33.57
CA ALA A 4 -35.53 -27.72 33.58
C ALA A 4 -34.98 -28.17 32.20
N LEU A 5 -35.76 -28.95 31.44
CA LEU A 5 -35.38 -29.42 30.11
C LEU A 5 -35.46 -28.31 29.03
N LEU A 6 -36.36 -27.34 29.22
CA LEU A 6 -36.58 -26.24 28.27
C LEU A 6 -35.53 -25.12 28.39
N ILE A 7 -34.93 -24.94 29.57
CA ILE A 7 -33.87 -23.93 29.81
C ILE A 7 -32.51 -24.39 29.25
N LEU A 8 -32.26 -25.70 29.23
CA LEU A 8 -31.02 -26.27 28.68
C LEU A 8 -30.92 -26.14 27.15
N LEU A 9 -32.06 -26.08 26.46
CA LEU A 9 -32.11 -25.94 24.99
C LEU A 9 -31.77 -24.52 24.51
N PHE A 10 -31.92 -23.50 25.36
CA PHE A 10 -31.61 -22.10 25.01
C PHE A 10 -30.12 -21.76 25.08
N LEU A 11 -29.31 -22.58 25.77
CA LEU A 11 -27.88 -22.34 25.94
C LEU A 11 -27.02 -22.77 24.73
N PHE A 12 -27.60 -23.48 23.75
CA PHE A 12 -26.88 -23.94 22.56
C PHE A 12 -27.01 -23.04 21.33
N SER A 13 -27.80 -21.96 21.38
CA SER A 13 -28.04 -21.09 20.20
C SER A 13 -27.10 -19.88 20.08
N SER A 14 -26.07 -19.75 20.93
CA SER A 14 -25.15 -18.61 20.88
C SER A 14 -23.75 -19.03 20.46
N CYS A 15 -23.63 -19.48 19.21
CA CYS A 15 -22.37 -19.38 18.47
C CYS A 15 -22.66 -18.63 17.16
N ALA A 16 -23.17 -17.41 17.29
CA ALA A 16 -23.16 -16.45 16.20
C ALA A 16 -21.71 -16.11 15.92
N ARG A 17 -21.08 -16.84 14.97
CA ARG A 17 -19.81 -16.45 14.38
C ARG A 17 -19.94 -15.02 13.90
N ARG A 18 -19.27 -14.11 14.61
CA ARG A 18 -19.05 -12.74 14.15
C ARG A 18 -18.35 -12.87 12.79
N ALA A 19 -18.95 -12.34 11.73
CA ALA A 19 -18.23 -12.14 10.49
C ALA A 19 -17.09 -11.18 10.81
N GLU A 20 -15.90 -11.74 10.97
CA GLU A 20 -14.68 -10.97 11.15
C GLU A 20 -14.47 -10.19 9.84
N ASP A 21 -14.31 -8.87 9.96
CA ASP A 21 -13.97 -8.01 8.83
C ASP A 21 -12.83 -8.67 8.03
N PRO A 22 -12.84 -8.63 6.69
CA PRO A 22 -11.92 -9.42 5.88
C PRO A 22 -10.47 -9.03 6.22
N VAL A 23 -9.82 -9.82 7.07
CA VAL A 23 -8.41 -9.67 7.39
C VAL A 23 -7.67 -9.96 6.09
N ILE A 24 -7.18 -8.90 5.44
CA ILE A 24 -6.37 -9.05 4.23
C ILE A 24 -5.21 -9.96 4.60
N THR A 25 -5.19 -11.16 4.03
CA THR A 25 -4.16 -12.15 4.34
C THR A 25 -2.82 -11.61 3.88
N GLN A 26 -1.75 -11.87 4.65
CA GLN A 26 -0.40 -11.42 4.30
C GLN A 26 0.00 -11.82 2.87
N MET A 27 -0.48 -12.98 2.40
CA MET A 27 -0.28 -13.46 1.03
C MET A 27 -0.94 -12.56 -0.02
N ARG A 28 -2.18 -12.14 0.20
CA ARG A 28 -2.89 -11.24 -0.72
C ARG A 28 -2.19 -9.89 -0.82
N THR A 29 -1.78 -9.32 0.32
CA THR A 29 -0.98 -8.08 0.36
C THR A 29 0.30 -8.19 -0.44
N ARG A 30 1.03 -9.31 -0.32
CA ARG A 30 2.25 -9.54 -1.09
C ARG A 30 1.99 -9.65 -2.60
N GLY A 31 0.87 -10.27 -2.99
CA GLY A 31 0.46 -10.38 -4.39
C GLY A 31 0.23 -9.01 -5.03
N MET A 32 -0.49 -8.12 -4.35
CA MET A 32 -0.76 -6.76 -4.84
C MET A 32 0.50 -5.89 -4.88
N GLN A 33 1.41 -6.07 -3.91
CA GLN A 33 2.66 -5.31 -3.81
C GLN A 33 3.73 -5.72 -4.82
N THR A 34 3.56 -6.82 -5.53
CA THR A 34 4.62 -7.42 -6.34
C THR A 34 4.19 -7.56 -7.80
N ARG A 35 5.02 -7.09 -8.73
CA ARG A 35 4.82 -7.31 -10.16
C ARG A 35 6.12 -7.68 -10.84
N SER A 36 6.04 -8.55 -11.84
CA SER A 36 7.18 -8.97 -12.65
C SER A 36 7.09 -8.36 -14.04
N PHE A 37 8.22 -7.87 -14.54
CA PHE A 37 8.38 -7.29 -15.87
C PHE A 37 9.27 -8.23 -16.70
N VAL A 38 8.73 -8.82 -17.76
CA VAL A 38 9.45 -9.78 -18.61
C VAL A 38 10.24 -9.05 -19.68
N GLY A 39 11.47 -9.50 -19.98
CA GLY A 39 12.27 -8.96 -21.08
C GLY A 39 12.91 -7.59 -20.82
N HIS A 40 12.92 -7.12 -19.58
CA HIS A 40 13.57 -5.86 -19.20
C HIS A 40 14.64 -6.11 -18.13
N ASP A 41 15.82 -5.54 -18.35
CA ASP A 41 16.93 -5.47 -17.38
C ASP A 41 16.51 -4.65 -16.14
N ALA A 42 16.96 -5.08 -14.96
CA ALA A 42 16.75 -4.41 -13.69
C ALA A 42 17.18 -2.94 -13.72
N LYS A 43 18.25 -2.60 -14.45
CA LYS A 43 18.69 -1.21 -14.59
C LYS A 43 17.67 -0.34 -15.33
N THR A 44 17.06 -0.88 -16.38
CA THR A 44 16.04 -0.18 -17.17
C THR A 44 14.76 0.00 -16.35
N VAL A 45 14.34 -1.03 -15.63
CA VAL A 45 13.17 -0.98 -14.74
C VAL A 45 13.39 0.01 -13.59
N THR A 46 14.58 0.02 -12.98
CA THR A 46 14.92 0.96 -11.91
C THR A 46 14.86 2.41 -12.38
N LYS A 47 15.41 2.71 -13.56
CA LYS A 47 15.34 4.05 -14.17
C LYS A 47 13.89 4.48 -14.42
N GLU A 48 13.05 3.56 -14.86
CA GLU A 48 11.63 3.85 -15.09
C GLU A 48 10.89 4.13 -13.78
N ILE A 49 11.14 3.34 -12.74
CA ILE A 49 10.57 3.57 -11.40
C ILE A 49 10.95 4.97 -10.89
N ILE A 50 12.22 5.36 -11.03
CA ILE A 50 12.68 6.70 -10.65
C ILE A 50 11.92 7.79 -11.41
N GLY A 51 11.75 7.63 -12.73
CA GLY A 51 10.99 8.57 -13.56
C GLY A 51 9.54 8.72 -13.09
N VAL A 52 8.82 7.60 -12.93
CA VAL A 52 7.43 7.60 -12.45
C VAL A 52 7.31 8.26 -11.07
N LEU A 53 8.26 8.01 -10.17
CA LEU A 53 8.27 8.65 -8.84
C LEU A 53 8.46 10.16 -8.95
N GLN A 54 9.40 10.61 -9.77
CA GLN A 54 9.66 12.03 -10.00
C GLN A 54 8.45 12.73 -10.65
N ASP A 55 7.83 12.12 -11.66
CA ASP A 55 6.62 12.64 -12.32
C ASP A 55 5.45 12.79 -11.34
N GLN A 56 5.36 11.87 -10.37
CA GLN A 56 4.35 11.93 -9.31
C GLN A 56 4.71 12.89 -8.18
N GLY A 57 5.87 13.55 -8.23
CA GLY A 57 6.33 14.50 -7.23
C GLY A 57 6.87 13.85 -5.94
N TYR A 58 7.37 12.62 -6.02
CA TYR A 58 8.15 12.02 -4.94
C TYR A 58 9.61 12.48 -5.02
N MET A 59 10.21 12.69 -3.85
CA MET A 59 11.63 12.92 -3.67
C MET A 59 12.34 11.59 -3.43
N VAL A 60 13.26 11.22 -4.33
CA VAL A 60 14.06 9.99 -4.17
C VAL A 60 15.11 10.21 -3.07
N LYS A 61 15.08 9.38 -2.04
CA LYS A 61 15.93 9.50 -0.85
C LYS A 61 17.16 8.60 -0.93
N ASN A 62 16.97 7.38 -1.42
CA ASN A 62 18.05 6.42 -1.55
C ASN A 62 17.81 5.53 -2.76
N VAL A 63 18.88 5.23 -3.49
CA VAL A 63 18.92 4.25 -4.57
C VAL A 63 20.18 3.42 -4.37
N SER A 64 20.02 2.18 -3.94
CA SER A 64 21.10 1.21 -3.86
C SER A 64 20.95 0.21 -5.02
N GLY A 65 21.75 0.42 -6.07
CA GLY A 65 21.75 -0.45 -7.24
C GLY A 65 22.20 -1.88 -6.92
N ASP A 66 23.15 -2.04 -6.00
CA ASP A 66 23.71 -3.34 -5.64
C ASP A 66 22.70 -4.23 -4.89
N VAL A 67 21.82 -3.61 -4.09
CA VAL A 67 20.82 -4.30 -3.27
C VAL A 67 19.44 -4.27 -3.93
N GLY A 68 19.28 -3.51 -5.02
CA GLY A 68 17.99 -3.28 -5.67
C GLY A 68 16.98 -2.55 -4.77
N LEU A 69 17.46 -1.70 -3.85
CA LEU A 69 16.61 -0.98 -2.91
C LEU A 69 16.45 0.48 -3.36
N LEU A 70 15.21 0.94 -3.43
CA LEU A 70 14.88 2.34 -3.69
C LEU A 70 13.89 2.85 -2.65
N THR A 71 14.16 4.02 -2.09
CA THR A 71 13.25 4.70 -1.16
C THR A 71 12.97 6.11 -1.66
N ALA A 72 11.70 6.50 -1.63
CA ALA A 72 11.25 7.83 -2.00
C ALA A 72 10.15 8.32 -1.07
N GLU A 73 10.06 9.62 -0.85
CA GLU A 73 9.06 10.22 0.03
C GLU A 73 8.32 11.36 -0.68
N LYS A 74 7.06 11.55 -0.33
CA LYS A 74 6.26 12.67 -0.81
C LYS A 74 5.51 13.31 0.34
N ASP A 75 5.75 14.59 0.53
CA ASP A 75 4.99 15.41 1.45
C ASP A 75 3.61 15.70 0.87
N THR A 76 2.58 15.45 1.68
CA THR A 76 1.21 15.75 1.29
C THR A 76 0.43 16.28 2.47
N ASN A 77 -0.44 17.25 2.20
CA ASN A 77 -1.44 17.67 3.18
C ASN A 77 -2.55 16.62 3.21
N ILE A 78 -2.98 16.30 4.43
CA ILE A 78 -3.86 15.16 4.74
C ILE A 78 -5.21 15.26 4.01
N GLU A 79 -5.59 16.46 3.60
CA GLU A 79 -6.80 16.73 2.82
C GLU A 79 -6.79 16.24 1.37
N LYS A 80 -5.68 15.79 0.77
CA LYS A 80 -5.67 15.42 -0.66
C LYS A 80 -5.34 13.96 -0.97
N PHE A 81 -4.40 13.36 -0.24
CA PHE A 81 -3.98 11.98 -0.51
C PHE A 81 -4.69 10.98 0.39
N ALA A 82 -4.67 11.22 1.71
CA ALA A 82 -5.40 10.40 2.65
C ALA A 82 -6.91 10.55 2.43
N SER A 83 -7.42 11.77 2.20
CA SER A 83 -8.84 11.95 1.89
C SER A 83 -9.28 11.20 0.63
N LYS A 84 -8.68 11.39 -0.56
CA LYS A 84 -9.18 10.73 -1.79
C LYS A 84 -9.20 9.21 -1.72
N PHE A 85 -8.29 8.65 -0.94
CA PHE A 85 -8.11 7.23 -0.81
C PHE A 85 -8.92 6.62 0.34
N TRP A 86 -9.01 7.32 1.48
CA TRP A 86 -9.78 6.92 2.66
C TRP A 86 -11.22 7.49 2.69
N SER A 87 -11.57 8.47 1.84
CA SER A 87 -12.90 9.12 1.81
C SER A 87 -13.99 8.22 1.25
N SER A 88 -13.61 7.22 0.44
CA SER A 88 -14.54 6.17 0.03
C SER A 88 -14.96 5.29 1.22
N LEU A 89 -14.15 5.24 2.29
CA LEU A 89 -14.32 4.32 3.42
C LEU A 89 -14.78 5.03 4.72
N VAL A 90 -14.51 6.33 4.88
CA VAL A 90 -14.76 7.07 6.15
C VAL A 90 -15.60 8.33 5.91
N SER A 91 -16.78 8.16 5.30
CA SER A 91 -17.83 9.19 5.33
C SER A 91 -18.54 9.17 6.70
N GLY A 92 -17.92 9.68 7.78
CA GLY A 92 -18.73 9.85 9.02
C GLY A 92 -18.12 10.23 10.37
N ARG A 93 -16.81 10.33 10.62
CA ARG A 93 -16.33 10.66 11.99
C ARG A 93 -15.14 11.62 12.07
N GLN A 94 -15.46 12.83 12.53
CA GLN A 94 -14.67 13.81 13.30
C GLN A 94 -13.17 13.98 12.99
N ALA A 95 -12.85 15.08 12.31
CA ALA A 95 -11.50 15.51 11.99
C ALA A 95 -10.80 16.19 13.18
N ARG A 96 -9.92 15.46 13.88
CA ARG A 96 -8.81 16.05 14.65
C ARG A 96 -7.84 16.62 13.61
N TRP A 97 -7.52 17.91 13.63
CA TRP A 97 -6.70 18.56 12.58
C TRP A 97 -5.31 17.93 12.44
N LYS A 98 -5.16 17.03 11.45
CA LYS A 98 -3.88 16.46 11.04
C LYS A 98 -3.33 17.37 9.92
N LYS A 99 -2.23 18.09 10.16
CA LYS A 99 -1.73 19.13 9.24
C LYS A 99 -0.71 18.65 8.21
N HIS A 100 0.00 17.55 8.45
CA HIS A 100 1.07 17.10 7.56
C HIS A 100 1.19 15.57 7.55
N SER A 101 1.35 14.98 6.36
CA SER A 101 1.63 13.56 6.18
C SER A 101 2.73 13.35 5.16
N VAL A 102 3.54 12.34 5.39
CA VAL A 102 4.60 11.90 4.49
C VAL A 102 4.21 10.52 3.96
N ILE A 103 4.15 10.39 2.63
CA ILE A 103 4.01 9.10 1.97
C ILE A 103 5.41 8.59 1.68
N GLU A 104 5.79 7.50 2.31
CA GLU A 104 7.07 6.83 2.11
C GLU A 104 6.86 5.59 1.24
N LEU A 105 7.55 5.52 0.12
CA LEU A 105 7.57 4.39 -0.79
C LEU A 105 8.93 3.70 -0.70
N THR A 106 8.91 2.38 -0.52
CA THR A 106 10.11 1.53 -0.58
C THR A 106 9.91 0.45 -1.64
N THR A 107 10.89 0.31 -2.51
CA THR A 107 10.89 -0.66 -3.61
C THR A 107 12.08 -1.58 -3.50
N ASN A 108 11.83 -2.89 -3.69
CA ASN A 108 12.85 -3.91 -3.84
C ASN A 108 12.77 -4.47 -5.27
N ILE A 109 13.89 -4.50 -5.96
CA ILE A 109 14.04 -4.89 -7.35
C ILE A 109 14.98 -6.10 -7.35
N THR A 110 14.51 -7.21 -7.91
CA THR A 110 15.28 -8.44 -8.03
C THR A 110 15.29 -8.87 -9.48
N GLU A 111 16.48 -9.08 -10.03
CA GLU A 111 16.63 -9.65 -11.37
C GLU A 111 16.53 -11.19 -11.29
N GLU A 112 15.63 -11.76 -12.06
CA GLU A 112 15.51 -13.20 -12.28
C GLU A 112 15.73 -13.47 -13.79
N THR A 113 16.04 -14.71 -14.16
CA THR A 113 16.35 -15.07 -15.56
C THR A 113 15.23 -14.63 -16.51
N GLY A 114 15.50 -13.62 -17.34
CA GLY A 114 14.57 -13.07 -18.34
C GLY A 114 13.43 -12.21 -17.79
N LYS A 115 13.40 -11.91 -16.48
CA LYS A 115 12.35 -11.09 -15.86
C LYS A 115 12.87 -10.31 -14.64
N THR A 116 12.43 -9.08 -14.50
CA THR A 116 12.71 -8.27 -13.31
C THR A 116 11.49 -8.25 -12.40
N LYS A 117 11.66 -8.68 -11.16
CA LYS A 117 10.62 -8.67 -10.13
C LYS A 117 10.74 -7.40 -9.30
N VAL A 118 9.64 -6.68 -9.15
CA VAL A 118 9.57 -5.43 -8.39
C VAL A 118 8.53 -5.59 -7.29
N ARG A 119 8.93 -5.33 -6.06
CA ARG A 119 8.07 -5.30 -4.89
C ARG A 119 8.04 -3.90 -4.31
N ILE A 120 6.86 -3.37 -4.05
CA ILE A 120 6.66 -2.01 -3.56
C ILE A 120 5.90 -2.03 -2.25
N ASN A 121 6.27 -1.15 -1.34
CA ASN A 121 5.55 -0.89 -0.11
C ASN A 121 5.32 0.61 0.06
N TYR A 122 4.10 0.98 0.43
CA TYR A 122 3.69 2.35 0.72
C TYR A 122 3.32 2.47 2.20
N LEU A 123 3.91 3.44 2.88
CA LEU A 123 3.63 3.80 4.26
C LEU A 123 3.23 5.27 4.34
N ILE A 124 2.16 5.57 5.06
CA ILE A 124 1.71 6.95 5.34
C ILE A 124 2.05 7.25 6.78
N ARG A 125 2.92 8.23 6.99
CA ARG A 125 3.29 8.75 8.32
C ARG A 125 2.53 10.04 8.56
N ILE A 126 1.71 10.07 9.61
CA ILE A 126 0.89 11.23 9.98
C ILE A 126 1.59 11.97 11.10
N PHE A 127 1.78 13.28 10.94
CA PHE A 127 2.46 14.12 11.92
C PHE A 127 1.47 15.08 12.61
N ASP A 128 1.70 15.34 13.90
CA ASP A 128 1.04 16.43 14.61
C ASP A 128 1.73 17.78 14.33
N ASN A 129 1.15 18.84 14.88
CA ASN A 129 1.68 20.20 14.81
C ASN A 129 3.02 20.40 15.53
N LEU A 130 3.50 19.41 16.28
CA LEU A 130 4.78 19.40 16.98
C LEU A 130 5.82 18.52 16.27
N GLY A 131 5.49 17.99 15.09
CA GLY A 131 6.38 17.13 14.30
C GLY A 131 6.50 15.70 14.83
N ARG A 132 5.62 15.28 15.74
CA ARG A 132 5.60 13.90 16.26
C ARG A 132 4.75 13.02 15.37
N ILE A 133 5.18 11.77 15.20
CA ILE A 133 4.41 10.77 14.47
C ILE A 133 3.20 10.38 15.32
N VAL A 134 2.01 10.70 14.83
CA VAL A 134 0.74 10.35 15.45
C VAL A 134 0.30 8.96 15.01
N ASP A 135 0.57 8.62 13.76
CA ASP A 135 0.11 7.37 13.18
C ASP A 135 0.98 6.94 11.99
N VAL A 136 1.01 5.63 11.73
CA VAL A 136 1.67 5.04 10.56
C VAL A 136 0.75 3.97 10.00
N HIS A 137 0.32 4.15 8.75
CA HIS A 137 -0.54 3.18 8.06
C HIS A 137 0.15 2.63 6.82
N GLN A 138 0.01 1.34 6.59
CA GLN A 138 0.34 0.73 5.32
C GLN A 138 -0.84 0.91 4.35
N VAL A 139 -0.52 1.28 3.12
CA VAL A 139 -1.48 1.32 2.01
C VAL A 139 -1.73 -0.10 1.51
N LEU A 140 -2.97 -0.55 1.53
CA LEU A 140 -3.40 -1.92 1.20
C LEU A 140 -4.38 -1.98 0.03
N GLU A 141 -4.64 -0.87 -0.64
CA GLU A 141 -5.63 -0.78 -1.69
C GLU A 141 -4.98 -1.08 -3.04
N GLU A 142 -5.51 -2.11 -3.71
CA GLU A 142 -4.99 -2.70 -4.94
C GLU A 142 -4.87 -1.71 -6.11
N GLU A 143 -5.78 -0.73 -6.16
CA GLU A 143 -5.83 0.27 -7.23
C GLU A 143 -4.57 1.14 -7.27
N VAL A 144 -4.03 1.54 -6.11
CA VAL A 144 -2.81 2.36 -6.05
C VAL A 144 -1.60 1.61 -6.59
N TYR A 145 -1.47 0.32 -6.23
CA TYR A 145 -0.40 -0.52 -6.76
C TYR A 145 -0.58 -0.75 -8.26
N THR A 146 -1.80 -1.04 -8.70
CA THR A 146 -2.12 -1.31 -10.10
C THR A 146 -1.83 -0.09 -10.99
N ASP A 147 -2.29 1.11 -10.59
CA ASP A 147 -2.01 2.35 -11.32
C ASP A 147 -0.52 2.65 -11.40
N PHE A 148 0.22 2.50 -10.29
CA PHE A 148 1.66 2.71 -10.26
C PHE A 148 2.40 1.76 -11.22
N PHE A 149 2.09 0.47 -11.15
CA PHE A 149 2.71 -0.51 -12.04
C PHE A 149 2.33 -0.30 -13.51
N ASN A 150 1.10 0.15 -13.80
CA ASN A 150 0.67 0.45 -15.15
C ASN A 150 1.44 1.65 -15.74
N LYS A 151 1.77 2.65 -14.92
CA LYS A 151 2.61 3.77 -15.34
C LYS A 151 4.03 3.31 -15.70
N ILE A 152 4.64 2.47 -14.86
CA ILE A 152 5.94 1.86 -15.15
C ILE A 152 5.86 1.07 -16.46
N GLN A 153 4.86 0.21 -16.62
CA GLN A 153 4.71 -0.59 -17.84
C GLN A 153 4.56 0.28 -19.08
N LYS A 154 3.76 1.35 -19.03
CA LYS A 154 3.61 2.29 -20.14
C LYS A 154 4.94 2.96 -20.51
N GLY A 155 5.72 3.40 -19.53
CA GLY A 155 7.02 4.02 -19.78
C GLY A 155 8.07 3.04 -20.32
N LEU A 156 8.05 1.78 -19.86
CA LEU A 156 8.89 0.71 -20.41
C LEU A 156 8.55 0.42 -21.88
N LEU A 157 7.26 0.37 -22.23
CA LEU A 157 6.81 0.15 -23.60
C LEU A 157 7.16 1.32 -24.53
N ALA A 158 7.03 2.56 -24.05
CA ALA A 158 7.35 3.76 -24.83
C ALA A 158 8.85 3.86 -25.20
N LYS A 159 9.73 3.16 -24.47
CA LYS A 159 11.18 3.12 -24.76
C LYS A 159 11.59 1.98 -25.69
N GLN A 160 10.67 1.09 -26.05
CA GLN A 160 10.91 -0.03 -26.97
C GLN A 160 10.44 0.25 -28.41
N SER A 161 9.80 1.40 -28.67
CA SER A 161 9.41 1.90 -30.00
C SER A 161 10.42 2.89 -30.54
#